data_AF-A0A6B1GNR3-F1
#
_entry.id   AF-A0A6B1GNR3-F1
#
_cell.length_a   1.000
_cell.length_b   1.000
_cell.length_c   1.000
_cell.angle_alpha   90.00
_cell.angle_beta   90.00
_cell.angle_gamma   90.00
#
_symmetry.space_group_name_H-M   'P 1'
#
loop_
_entity.id
_entity.type
_entity.pdbx_description
1 polymer ?
#
loop_
_entity_poly.entity_id
_entity_poly.type
_entity_poly.pdbx_seq_one_letter_code
_entity_poly.pdbx_strand_id
1 'polypeptide(L)'
;MNCPEVALTVWDDVVQRFGMSDHPILLNKAISANLEIAELRMVMGEGDKSVATLDRLLERLDSETPESPRIRCLGHFMRARAHLLGGNKATCMKDVETALSILSE
;
A
#
# COMPACT_ATOMS: atom_id res chain seq x y z
N MET A 1 1.11 -11.42 -23.15
CA MET A 1 1.41 -11.88 -21.78
C MET A 1 0.69 -10.93 -20.83
N ASN A 2 -0.39 -11.37 -20.19
CA ASN A 2 -1.06 -10.60 -19.14
C ASN A 2 -1.52 -11.58 -18.05
N CYS A 3 -0.55 -12.15 -17.34
CA CYS A 3 -0.80 -13.03 -16.19
C CYS A 3 -0.54 -12.21 -14.92
N PRO A 4 -1.58 -11.65 -14.28
CA PRO A 4 -1.42 -10.82 -13.09
C PRO A 4 -0.70 -11.57 -11.95
N GLU A 5 -0.78 -12.90 -11.90
CA GLU A 5 -0.08 -13.75 -10.93
C GLU A 5 1.45 -13.67 -11.09
N VAL A 6 1.93 -13.58 -12.34
CA VAL A 6 3.36 -13.42 -12.64
C VAL A 6 3.83 -12.04 -12.19
N ALA A 7 3.02 -11.00 -12.42
CA ALA A 7 3.34 -9.64 -11.95
C ALA A 7 3.40 -9.59 -10.42
N LEU A 8 2.43 -10.19 -9.71
CA LEU A 8 2.45 -10.31 -8.25
C LEU A 8 3.73 -10.99 -7.76
N THR A 9 4.13 -12.10 -8.39
CA THR A 9 5.35 -12.84 -8.01
C THR A 9 6.60 -11.98 -8.17
N VAL A 10 6.72 -11.22 -9.26
CA VAL A 10 7.87 -10.33 -9.50
C VAL A 10 7.89 -9.19 -8.50
N TRP A 11 6.75 -8.58 -8.20
CA TRP A 11 6.68 -7.51 -7.22
C TRP A 11 6.93 -8.00 -5.80
N ASP A 12 6.43 -9.18 -5.43
CA ASP A 12 6.70 -9.79 -4.12
C ASP A 12 8.21 -10.04 -3.92
N ASP A 13 8.93 -10.46 -4.97
CA ASP A 13 10.40 -10.62 -4.93
C ASP A 13 11.11 -9.26 -4.70
N VAL A 14 10.63 -8.17 -5.32
CA VAL A 14 11.15 -6.81 -5.08
C VAL A 14 10.95 -6.41 -3.61
N VAL A 15 9.75 -6.64 -3.07
CA VAL A 15 9.43 -6.32 -1.66
C VAL A 15 10.28 -7.17 -0.71
N GLN A 16 10.44 -8.45 -0.99
CA GLN A 16 11.22 -9.36 -0.15
C GLN A 16 12.70 -8.96 -0.10
N ARG A 17 13.29 -8.57 -1.24
CA ARG A 17 14.71 -8.21 -1.32
C ARG A 17 15.02 -6.82 -0.80
N PHE A 18 14.16 -5.85 -1.11
CA PHE A 18 14.45 -4.44 -0.87
C PHE A 18 13.59 -3.81 0.22
N GLY A 19 12.69 -4.58 0.82
CA GLY A 19 11.84 -4.18 1.93
C GLY A 19 12.68 -3.48 3.00
N MET A 20 13.67 -4.14 3.58
CA MET A 20 14.47 -3.59 4.68
C MET A 20 15.78 -2.91 4.22
N SER A 21 15.82 -2.36 3.01
CA SER A 21 17.04 -1.75 2.49
C SER A 21 17.31 -0.38 3.14
N ASP A 22 18.52 -0.17 3.66
CA ASP A 22 18.99 1.14 4.12
C ASP A 22 19.20 2.15 2.98
N HIS A 23 19.27 1.66 1.73
CA HIS A 23 19.37 2.52 0.56
C HIS A 23 18.00 3.15 0.21
N PRO A 24 17.83 4.49 0.30
CA PRO A 24 16.52 5.13 0.19
C PRO A 24 15.79 4.87 -1.14
N ILE A 25 16.53 4.80 -2.25
CA ILE A 25 15.95 4.51 -3.57
C ILE A 25 15.37 3.09 -3.62
N LEU A 26 16.04 2.10 -3.04
CA LEU A 26 15.59 0.71 -3.06
C LEU A 26 14.38 0.51 -2.14
N LEU A 27 14.39 1.16 -0.98
CA LEU A 27 13.24 1.21 -0.08
C LEU A 27 12.02 1.82 -0.76
N ASN A 28 12.18 2.98 -1.43
CA ASN A 28 11.11 3.61 -2.21
C ASN A 28 10.56 2.70 -3.31
N LYS A 29 11.41 1.88 -3.94
CA LYS A 29 10.96 0.89 -4.93
C LYS A 29 10.20 -0.27 -4.30
N ALA A 30 10.61 -0.74 -3.12
CA ALA A 30 9.85 -1.75 -2.37
C ALA A 30 8.49 -1.21 -1.92
N ILE A 31 8.41 0.04 -1.50
CA ILE A 31 7.14 0.71 -1.15
C ILE A 31 6.23 0.81 -2.38
N SER A 32 6.77 1.28 -3.50
CA SER A 32 6.01 1.37 -4.75
C SER A 32 5.49 0.00 -5.19
N ALA A 33 6.31 -1.05 -5.09
CA ALA A 33 5.89 -2.41 -5.39
C ALA A 33 4.74 -2.90 -4.49
N ASN A 34 4.73 -2.56 -3.20
CA ASN A 34 3.60 -2.87 -2.30
C ASN A 34 2.29 -2.20 -2.77
N LEU A 35 2.36 -0.95 -3.25
CA LEU A 35 1.19 -0.25 -3.78
C LEU A 35 0.67 -0.93 -5.05
N GLU A 36 1.56 -1.30 -5.99
CA GLU A 36 1.20 -2.03 -7.21
C GLU A 36 0.58 -3.40 -6.91
N ILE A 37 1.14 -4.15 -5.94
CA ILE A 37 0.58 -5.43 -5.45
C ILE A 37 -0.85 -5.23 -4.92
N ALA A 38 -1.06 -4.20 -4.09
CA ALA A 38 -2.36 -3.91 -3.53
C ALA A 38 -3.38 -3.56 -4.62
N GLU A 39 -3.00 -2.70 -5.58
CA GLU A 39 -3.85 -2.37 -6.73
C GLU A 39 -4.23 -3.61 -7.55
N LEU A 40 -3.25 -4.45 -7.86
CA LEU A 40 -3.50 -5.65 -8.65
C LEU A 40 -4.42 -6.62 -7.92
N ARG A 41 -4.25 -6.80 -6.60
CA ARG A 41 -5.16 -7.60 -5.77
C ARG A 41 -6.58 -7.03 -5.77
N MET A 42 -6.76 -5.72 -5.72
CA MET A 42 -8.10 -5.11 -5.86
C MET A 42 -8.73 -5.45 -7.23
N VAL A 43 -7.96 -5.34 -8.31
CA VAL A 43 -8.43 -5.66 -9.68
C VAL A 43 -8.82 -7.13 -9.81
N MET A 44 -8.10 -8.02 -9.14
CA MET A 44 -8.38 -9.47 -9.10
C MET A 44 -9.55 -9.85 -8.18
N GLY A 45 -10.20 -8.89 -7.52
CA GLY A 45 -11.27 -9.15 -6.54
C GLY A 45 -10.77 -9.66 -5.18
N GLU A 46 -9.46 -9.60 -4.93
CA GLU A 46 -8.81 -10.02 -3.69
C GLU A 46 -8.66 -8.85 -2.71
N GLY A 47 -9.75 -8.12 -2.46
CA GLY A 47 -9.76 -6.90 -1.65
C GLY A 47 -9.16 -7.09 -0.24
N ASP A 48 -9.46 -8.20 0.43
CA ASP A 48 -8.92 -8.50 1.76
C ASP A 48 -7.39 -8.64 1.75
N LYS A 49 -6.83 -9.23 0.68
CA LYS A 49 -5.38 -9.34 0.52
C LYS A 49 -4.74 -7.99 0.17
N SER A 50 -5.47 -7.11 -0.51
CA SER A 50 -5.02 -5.72 -0.73
C SER A 50 -4.95 -4.95 0.59
N VAL A 51 -6.00 -5.05 1.42
CA VAL A 51 -6.03 -4.43 2.76
C VAL A 51 -4.84 -4.93 3.59
N ALA A 52 -4.63 -6.24 3.67
CA ALA A 52 -3.53 -6.81 4.44
C ALA A 52 -2.13 -6.36 3.95
N THR A 53 -1.94 -6.13 2.64
CA THR A 53 -0.70 -5.55 2.11
C THR A 53 -0.52 -4.11 2.58
N LEU A 54 -1.58 -3.30 2.48
CA LEU A 54 -1.54 -1.88 2.82
C LEU A 54 -1.41 -1.65 4.33
N ASP A 55 -2.00 -2.50 5.16
CA ASP A 55 -1.85 -2.46 6.62
C ASP A 55 -0.39 -2.62 7.01
N ARG A 56 0.29 -3.67 6.50
CA ARG A 56 1.71 -3.91 6.78
C ARG A 56 2.60 -2.78 6.29
N LEU A 57 2.27 -2.20 5.13
CA LEU A 57 2.98 -1.05 4.60
C LEU A 57 2.83 0.15 5.54
N LEU A 58 1.60 0.52 5.90
CA LEU A 58 1.31 1.68 6.75
C LEU A 58 1.91 1.54 8.17
N GLU A 59 1.79 0.37 8.79
CA GLU A 59 2.42 0.09 10.10
C GLU A 59 3.93 0.38 10.08
N ARG A 60 4.57 0.08 8.95
CA ARG A 60 6.00 0.34 8.77
C ARG A 60 6.30 1.81 8.53
N LEU A 61 5.52 2.46 7.66
CA LEU A 61 5.66 3.89 7.38
C LEU A 61 5.47 4.76 8.62
N ASP A 62 4.62 4.32 9.56
CA ASP A 62 4.38 5.02 10.82
C ASP A 62 5.45 4.72 11.90
N SER A 63 6.23 3.64 11.77
CA SER A 63 7.23 3.22 12.77
C SER A 63 8.67 3.61 12.45
N GLU A 64 9.06 3.74 11.18
CA GLU A 64 10.49 3.75 10.83
C GLU A 64 11.13 5.10 10.45
N THR A 65 10.44 6.17 10.06
CA THR A 65 11.01 7.54 9.86
C THR A 65 9.94 8.49 9.29
N PRO A 66 10.17 9.82 9.16
CA PRO A 66 9.26 10.69 8.41
C PRO A 66 9.42 10.41 6.91
N GLU A 67 8.84 9.29 6.48
CA GLU A 67 8.64 9.02 5.07
C GLU A 67 7.73 10.08 4.45
N SER A 68 7.84 10.28 3.13
CA SER A 68 7.14 11.34 2.42
C SER A 68 5.65 11.33 2.78
N PRO A 69 5.07 12.45 3.28
CA PRO A 69 3.64 12.57 3.57
C PRO A 69 2.77 12.10 2.40
N ARG A 70 3.26 12.28 1.16
CA ARG A 70 2.64 11.77 -0.07
C ARG A 70 2.43 10.26 -0.07
N ILE A 71 3.43 9.47 0.32
CA ILE A 71 3.38 8.00 0.28
C ILE A 71 2.41 7.49 1.34
N ARG A 72 2.47 8.04 2.56
CA ARG A 72 1.51 7.71 3.64
C ARG A 72 0.08 8.03 3.23
N CYS A 73 -0.13 9.23 2.69
CA CYS A 73 -1.42 9.67 2.16
C CYS A 73 -1.94 8.73 1.06
N LEU A 74 -1.09 8.33 0.11
CA LEU A 74 -1.45 7.38 -0.95
C LEU A 74 -1.80 6.00 -0.38
N GLY A 75 -1.03 5.48 0.58
CA GLY A 75 -1.31 4.22 1.25
C GLY A 75 -2.69 4.21 1.91
N HIS A 76 -3.04 5.28 2.63
CA HIS A 76 -4.38 5.44 3.21
C HIS A 76 -5.48 5.52 2.15
N PHE A 77 -5.30 6.29 1.06
CA PHE A 77 -6.28 6.32 -0.02
C PHE A 77 -6.49 4.96 -0.69
N MET A 78 -5.41 4.19 -0.90
CA MET A 78 -5.51 2.85 -1.46
C MET A 78 -6.23 1.90 -0.49
N ARG A 79 -6.00 2.02 0.82
CA ARG A 79 -6.68 1.18 1.83
C ARG A 79 -8.15 1.56 1.94
N ALA A 80 -8.47 2.85 1.88
CA ALA A 80 -9.85 3.34 1.77
C ALA A 80 -10.57 2.74 0.55
N ARG A 81 -9.93 2.76 -0.63
CA ARG A 81 -10.47 2.16 -1.86
C ARG A 81 -10.71 0.65 -1.68
N ALA A 82 -9.76 -0.08 -1.10
CA ALA A 82 -9.91 -1.51 -0.85
C ALA A 82 -11.09 -1.81 0.11
N HIS A 83 -11.22 -1.03 1.19
CA HIS A 83 -12.37 -1.13 2.10
C HIS A 83 -13.70 -0.77 1.46
N LEU A 84 -13.73 0.25 0.58
CA LEU A 84 -14.93 0.63 -0.16
C LEU A 84 -15.39 -0.50 -1.08
N LEU A 85 -14.47 -1.14 -1.80
CA LEU A 85 -14.76 -2.30 -2.65
C LEU A 85 -15.27 -3.50 -1.82
N GLY A 86 -14.76 -3.69 -0.60
CA GLY A 86 -15.23 -4.70 0.34
C GLY A 86 -16.49 -4.32 1.13
N GLY A 87 -17.08 -3.14 0.90
CA GLY A 87 -18.29 -2.67 1.59
C GLY A 87 -18.07 -2.13 3.01
N ASN A 88 -16.82 -2.05 3.50
CA ASN A 88 -16.49 -1.51 4.82
C ASN A 88 -16.37 0.02 4.80
N LYS A 89 -17.52 0.68 4.72
CA LYS A 89 -17.61 2.16 4.64
C LYS A 89 -17.03 2.87 5.87
N ALA A 90 -17.14 2.27 7.06
CA ALA A 90 -16.66 2.88 8.29
C ALA A 90 -15.13 3.00 8.30
N THR A 91 -14.41 1.94 7.94
CA THR A 91 -12.94 2.00 7.86
C THR A 91 -12.48 2.83 6.66
N CYS A 92 -13.18 2.77 5.52
CA CYS A 92 -12.92 3.66 4.40
C CYS A 92 -12.95 5.14 4.80
N MET A 93 -13.94 5.57 5.59
CA MET A 93 -14.03 6.96 6.05
C MET A 93 -12.84 7.36 6.91
N LYS A 94 -12.46 6.50 7.88
CA LYS A 94 -11.31 6.73 8.75
C LYS A 94 -10.01 6.91 7.97
N ASP A 95 -9.79 6.11 6.92
CA ASP A 95 -8.62 6.24 6.07
C ASP A 95 -8.61 7.56 5.29
N VAL A 96 -9.76 7.99 4.78
CA VAL A 96 -9.87 9.29 4.08
C VAL A 96 -9.60 10.45 5.06
N GLU A 97 -10.16 10.42 6.26
CA GLU A 97 -9.91 11.41 7.30
C GLU A 97 -8.41 11.47 7.66
N THR A 98 -7.77 10.31 7.81
CA THR A 98 -6.33 10.23 8.08
C THR A 98 -5.50 10.80 6.93
N ALA A 99 -5.83 10.44 5.68
CA ALA A 99 -5.16 10.98 4.50
C ALA A 99 -5.29 12.50 4.38
N LEU A 100 -6.44 13.07 4.72
CA LEU A 100 -6.68 14.51 4.73
C LEU A 100 -5.88 15.23 5.83
N SER A 101 -5.75 14.62 7.01
CA SER A 101 -4.91 15.16 8.09
C SER A 101 -3.46 15.27 7.63
N ILE A 102 -2.92 14.22 7.00
CA ILE A 102 -1.54 14.19 6.48
C ILE A 102 -1.30 15.29 5.42
N LEU A 103 -2.29 15.59 4.58
CA LEU A 103 -2.18 16.65 3.57
C LEU A 103 -2.30 18.06 4.16
N SER A 104 -2.75 18.19 5.41
CA SER A 104 -2.96 19.46 6.10
C SER A 104 -1.82 19.84 7.03
N GLU A 105 -0.82 18.97 7.18
CA GLU A 105 0.45 19.16 7.92
C GLU A 105 1.53 19.82 7.04
#